data_AF-A0AAW8GWX9-F1
#
_entry.id   AF-A0AAW8GWX9-F1
#
_cell.length_a   1.000
_cell.length_b   1.000
_cell.length_c   1.000
_cell.angle_alpha   90.00
_cell.angle_beta   90.00
_cell.angle_gamma   90.00
#
_symmetry.space_group_name_H-M   'P 1'
#
loop_
_entity.id
_entity.type
_entity.pdbx_description
1 polymer ?
#
loop_
_entity_poly.entity_id
_entity_poly.type
_entity_poly.pdbx_seq_one_letter_code
_entity_poly.pdbx_strand_id
1 'polypeptide(L)'
;MNLADIFDPSKPHKCPVMHPNPLECPCASCEMARESAASKAALDRATASNFAPTSSLMPVKQVIKEPVITKESPGEKIERQGKERLQERKKSWQEIQASEARYAEHRKKIVADRKVEKQNNHIYVGEEREFPDAILSPMPASRMGMNDAIGKRVLPSDLLDSSFANQPVSTDVVALQISSLSPETQKEVRESGELVFSGMQYKYTHGTVGTIQVIDTFSGEQPDKNTSEMAYWVAQGKYLNIPKHPDPHRDHLYVFTPNFSGCSFVVDDWGDEVIRVYHVEGGKEDKQYNDVENHGKGLINYMSFRDYGFYQKGSTTIKNITGFAFMRYNTQIRNWEIHYQKQEHAPCISQPMTSAKSLFSQEKHTAKVLASKESRVVETGTIVIKR
;
A
#
# COMPACT_ATOMS: atom_id res chain seq x y z
N MET A 1 23.22 27.72 43.21
CA MET A 1 22.09 26.82 43.57
C MET A 1 22.60 25.40 43.43
N ASN A 2 22.44 24.52 44.43
CA ASN A 2 22.93 23.14 44.34
C ASN A 2 21.98 22.35 43.41
N LEU A 3 22.50 21.77 42.32
CA LEU A 3 21.69 21.03 41.33
C LEU A 3 20.91 19.88 41.96
N ALA A 4 21.42 19.32 43.07
CA ALA A 4 20.74 18.28 43.83
C ALA A 4 19.40 18.71 44.43
N ASP A 5 19.21 20.01 44.71
CA ASP A 5 17.96 20.53 45.30
C ASP A 5 16.82 20.66 44.28
N ILE A 6 17.12 20.61 42.97
CA ILE A 6 16.12 20.78 41.89
C ILE A 6 15.22 19.55 41.76
N PHE A 7 15.73 18.38 42.14
CA PHE A 7 15.04 17.08 42.04
C PHE A 7 14.65 16.49 43.39
N ASP A 8 14.76 17.26 44.48
CA ASP A 8 14.37 16.82 45.82
C ASP A 8 12.85 16.97 46.01
N PRO A 9 12.07 15.87 46.08
CA PRO A 9 10.62 15.92 46.20
C PRO A 9 10.14 16.44 47.56
N SER A 10 11.04 16.61 48.54
CA SER A 10 10.72 17.18 49.85
C SER A 10 10.80 18.70 49.89
N LYS A 11 11.28 19.35 48.81
CA LYS A 11 11.49 20.79 48.72
C LYS A 11 10.55 21.44 47.69
N PRO A 12 10.22 22.74 47.84
CA PRO A 12 9.44 23.46 46.84
C PRO A 12 10.14 23.43 45.48
N HIS A 13 9.39 23.11 44.41
CA HIS A 13 9.93 23.03 43.06
C HIS A 13 10.62 24.35 42.65
N LYS A 14 11.86 24.24 42.17
CA LYS A 14 12.63 25.37 41.65
C LYS A 14 12.78 25.25 40.14
N CYS A 15 12.48 26.35 39.44
CA CYS A 15 12.59 26.40 37.99
C CYS A 15 14.06 26.22 37.55
N PRO A 16 14.39 25.22 36.71
CA PRO A 16 15.76 24.98 36.28
C PRO A 16 16.30 26.07 35.34
N VAL A 17 15.42 26.85 34.70
CA VAL A 17 15.79 27.99 33.84
C VAL A 17 15.76 29.34 34.57
N MET A 18 15.72 29.32 35.91
CA MET A 18 15.73 30.50 36.78
C MET A 18 14.61 31.51 36.50
N HIS A 19 13.44 31.03 36.09
CA HIS A 19 12.25 31.89 36.00
C HIS A 19 11.86 32.36 37.42
N PRO A 20 11.55 33.66 37.61
CA PRO A 20 11.24 34.22 38.93
C PRO A 20 9.98 33.61 39.56
N ASN A 21 9.07 33.10 38.73
CA ASN A 21 7.87 32.41 39.16
C ASN A 21 7.75 31.02 38.51
N PRO A 22 8.04 29.92 39.22
CA PRO A 22 7.86 28.56 38.70
C PRO A 22 6.41 28.21 38.36
N LEU A 23 5.43 28.94 38.91
CA LEU A 23 4.00 28.69 38.63
C LEU A 23 3.55 29.21 37.27
N GLU A 24 4.29 30.15 36.67
CA GLU A 24 3.95 30.77 35.39
C GLU A 24 4.95 30.40 34.29
N CYS A 25 6.02 29.67 34.63
CA CYS A 25 7.04 29.29 33.67
C CYS A 25 6.52 28.20 32.70
N PRO A 26 6.67 28.36 31.37
CA PRO A 26 6.26 27.37 30.38
C PRO A 26 7.31 26.28 30.13
N CYS A 27 8.38 26.19 30.93
CA CYS A 27 9.36 25.12 30.76
C CYS A 27 8.78 23.77 31.21
N ALA A 28 9.15 22.69 30.51
CA ALA A 28 8.61 21.34 30.74
C ALA A 28 8.73 20.89 32.22
N SER A 29 9.79 21.29 32.92
CA SER A 29 9.98 20.95 34.33
C SER A 29 8.97 21.62 35.26
N CYS A 30 8.66 22.90 35.01
CA CYS A 30 7.64 23.63 35.78
C CYS A 30 6.22 23.17 35.42
N GLU A 31 5.98 22.79 34.17
CA GLU A 31 4.71 22.23 33.71
C GLU A 31 4.42 20.88 34.39
N MET A 32 5.36 19.94 34.33
CA MET A 32 5.24 18.65 35.03
C MET A 32 5.07 18.81 36.54
N ALA A 33 5.74 19.80 37.16
CA ALA A 33 5.59 20.08 38.58
C ALA A 33 4.16 20.55 38.93
N ARG A 34 3.54 21.38 38.08
CA ARG A 34 2.14 21.82 38.27
C ARG A 34 1.15 20.66 38.10
N GLU A 35 1.35 19.82 37.09
CA GLU A 35 0.48 18.65 36.85
C GLU A 35 0.57 17.63 37.99
N SER A 36 1.79 17.38 38.49
CA SER A 36 2.02 16.50 39.63
C SER A 36 1.36 17.05 40.90
N ALA A 37 1.48 18.36 41.16
CA ALA A 37 0.84 19.01 42.30
C ALA A 37 -0.70 18.97 42.19
N ALA A 38 -1.25 19.20 41.00
CA ALA A 38 -2.70 19.10 40.74
C ALA A 38 -3.22 17.68 40.97
N SER A 39 -2.48 16.67 40.50
CA SER A 39 -2.82 15.25 40.68
C SER A 39 -2.79 14.85 42.16
N LYS A 40 -1.77 15.28 42.91
CA LYS A 40 -1.68 15.02 44.35
C LYS A 40 -2.82 15.70 45.13
N ALA A 41 -3.13 16.95 44.81
CA ALA A 41 -4.25 17.67 45.42
C ALA A 41 -5.63 17.06 45.08
N ALA A 42 -5.77 16.39 43.93
CA ALA A 42 -6.97 15.63 43.59
C ALA A 42 -7.06 14.34 44.44
N LEU A 43 -5.94 13.63 44.61
CA LEU A 43 -5.87 12.43 45.45
C LEU A 43 -6.15 12.74 46.92
N ASP A 44 -5.58 13.83 47.45
CA ASP A 44 -5.80 14.27 48.84
C ASP A 44 -7.26 14.68 49.06
N ARG A 45 -7.90 15.35 48.09
CA ARG A 45 -9.34 15.68 48.15
C ARG A 45 -10.21 14.43 48.15
N ALA A 46 -9.90 13.44 47.31
CA ALA A 46 -10.63 12.17 47.27
C ALA A 46 -10.41 11.36 48.57
N THR A 47 -9.21 11.41 49.13
CA THR A 47 -8.90 10.76 50.41
C THR A 47 -9.64 11.45 51.55
N ALA A 48 -9.66 12.78 51.58
CA ALA A 48 -10.42 13.55 52.57
C ALA A 48 -11.93 13.32 52.46
N SER A 49 -12.49 13.16 51.25
CA SER A 49 -13.92 12.83 51.10
C SER A 49 -14.25 11.41 51.55
N ASN A 50 -13.34 10.45 51.32
CA ASN A 50 -13.55 9.05 51.67
C ASN A 50 -13.28 8.75 53.15
N PHE A 51 -12.46 9.56 53.81
CA PHE A 51 -12.03 9.35 55.20
C PHE A 51 -12.36 10.51 56.14
N ALA A 52 -13.26 11.43 55.74
CA ALA A 52 -13.77 12.46 56.64
C ALA A 52 -14.38 11.80 57.88
N PRO A 53 -13.95 12.17 59.10
CA PRO A 53 -14.52 11.63 60.32
C PRO A 53 -15.96 12.15 60.43
N THR A 54 -16.93 11.26 60.25
CA THR A 54 -18.30 11.51 60.69
C THR A 54 -18.24 11.68 62.20
N SER A 55 -18.29 12.94 62.64
CA SER A 55 -18.41 13.30 64.04
C SER A 55 -19.59 12.53 64.64
N SER A 56 -19.29 11.77 65.69
CA SER A 56 -20.20 11.16 66.66
C SER A 56 -21.60 11.82 66.68
N LEU A 57 -22.55 11.18 66.02
CA LEU A 57 -23.94 11.17 66.47
C LEU A 57 -24.22 9.74 66.92
N MET A 58 -24.14 9.55 68.23
CA MET A 58 -24.67 8.38 68.92
C MET A 58 -26.05 8.05 68.33
N PRO A 59 -26.32 6.79 67.95
CA PRO A 59 -27.64 6.43 67.46
C PRO A 59 -28.62 6.62 68.62
N VAL A 60 -29.46 7.64 68.53
CA VAL A 60 -30.65 7.73 69.36
C VAL A 60 -31.45 6.48 69.05
N LYS A 61 -31.62 5.64 70.07
CA LYS A 61 -32.51 4.48 70.05
C LYS A 61 -33.94 5.01 69.91
N GLN A 62 -34.34 5.38 68.70
CA GLN A 62 -35.76 5.43 68.37
C GLN A 62 -36.23 3.98 68.42
N VAL A 63 -36.94 3.65 69.50
CA VAL A 63 -37.77 2.45 69.56
C VAL A 63 -38.88 2.66 68.54
N ILE A 64 -38.57 2.39 67.28
CA ILE A 64 -39.56 2.09 66.27
C ILE A 64 -40.14 0.76 66.73
N LYS A 65 -41.42 0.76 67.15
CA LYS A 65 -42.16 -0.47 67.39
C LYS A 65 -42.00 -1.32 66.13
N GLU A 66 -41.27 -2.42 66.25
CA GLU A 66 -41.14 -3.40 65.19
C GLU A 66 -42.56 -3.76 64.75
N PRO A 67 -42.98 -3.47 63.51
CA PRO A 67 -44.11 -4.20 62.96
C PRO A 67 -43.69 -5.66 62.99
N VAL A 68 -44.62 -6.55 63.34
CA VAL A 68 -44.39 -7.98 63.37
C VAL A 68 -43.99 -8.43 61.96
N ILE A 69 -42.68 -8.45 61.70
CA ILE A 69 -42.12 -9.05 60.50
C ILE A 69 -41.92 -10.50 60.88
N THR A 70 -42.79 -11.34 60.31
CA THR A 70 -42.63 -12.79 60.24
C THR A 70 -41.16 -13.10 59.95
N LYS A 71 -40.46 -13.72 60.91
CA LYS A 71 -39.05 -14.07 60.75
C LYS A 71 -38.94 -15.10 59.63
N GLU A 72 -38.53 -14.68 58.43
CA GLU A 72 -38.17 -15.61 57.36
C GLU A 72 -37.10 -16.56 57.90
N SER A 73 -37.41 -17.84 57.90
CA SER A 73 -36.48 -18.93 58.15
C SER A 73 -35.34 -18.91 57.11
N PRO A 74 -34.19 -19.52 57.43
CA PRO A 74 -33.09 -19.66 56.46
C PRO A 74 -33.51 -20.28 55.12
N GLY A 75 -34.52 -21.18 55.13
CA GLY A 75 -35.11 -21.75 53.93
C GLY A 75 -35.87 -20.73 53.08
N GLU A 76 -36.71 -19.90 53.71
CA GLU A 76 -37.47 -18.82 53.03
C GLU A 76 -36.53 -17.76 52.43
N LYS A 77 -35.41 -17.44 53.11
CA LYS A 77 -34.39 -16.53 52.58
C LYS A 77 -33.69 -17.07 51.33
N ILE A 78 -33.31 -18.36 51.31
CA ILE A 78 -32.71 -19.01 50.14
C ILE A 78 -33.72 -19.04 48.99
N GLU A 79 -34.99 -19.30 49.29
CA GLU A 79 -36.06 -19.31 48.29
C GLU A 79 -36.29 -17.92 47.70
N ARG A 80 -36.30 -16.86 48.51
CA ARG A 80 -36.39 -15.46 48.05
C ARG A 80 -35.22 -15.07 47.15
N GLN A 81 -33.99 -15.35 47.56
CA GLN A 81 -32.80 -15.10 46.74
C GLN A 81 -32.78 -15.95 45.45
N GLY A 82 -33.35 -17.16 45.51
CA GLY A 82 -33.61 -17.99 44.33
C GLY A 82 -34.58 -17.31 43.35
N LYS A 83 -35.71 -16.80 43.87
CA LYS A 83 -36.72 -16.06 43.08
C LYS A 83 -36.16 -14.77 42.49
N GLU A 84 -35.38 -14.00 43.23
CA GLU A 84 -34.73 -12.76 42.77
C GLU A 84 -33.77 -13.02 41.61
N ARG A 85 -32.86 -14.00 41.74
CA ARG A 85 -31.94 -14.39 40.66
C ARG A 85 -32.68 -14.91 39.43
N LEU A 86 -33.76 -15.65 39.63
CA LEU A 86 -34.59 -16.14 38.53
C LEU A 86 -35.29 -14.97 37.82
N GLN A 87 -35.72 -13.96 38.56
CA GLN A 87 -36.36 -12.76 38.04
C GLN A 87 -35.36 -11.86 37.29
N GLU A 88 -34.15 -11.67 37.81
CA GLU A 88 -33.06 -10.98 37.11
C GLU A 88 -32.67 -11.70 35.82
N ARG A 89 -32.52 -13.04 35.87
CA ARG A 89 -32.28 -13.84 34.66
C ARG A 89 -33.41 -13.70 33.65
N LYS A 90 -34.68 -13.69 34.09
CA LYS A 90 -35.83 -13.46 33.21
C LYS A 90 -35.82 -12.07 32.59
N LYS A 91 -35.52 -11.02 33.37
CA LYS A 91 -35.40 -9.65 32.88
C LYS A 91 -34.26 -9.51 31.86
N SER A 92 -33.08 -10.05 32.17
CA SER A 92 -31.94 -10.09 31.26
C SER A 92 -32.25 -10.86 29.97
N TRP A 93 -32.94 -12.01 30.06
CA TRP A 93 -33.42 -12.74 28.89
C TRP A 93 -34.43 -11.94 28.07
N GLN A 94 -35.36 -11.24 28.72
CA GLN A 94 -36.32 -10.36 28.05
C GLN A 94 -35.63 -9.17 27.36
N GLU A 95 -34.60 -8.59 27.97
CA GLU A 95 -33.78 -7.53 27.37
C GLU A 95 -32.99 -8.03 26.15
N ILE A 96 -32.43 -9.24 26.21
CA ILE A 96 -31.75 -9.88 25.08
C ILE A 96 -32.76 -10.14 23.95
N GLN A 97 -33.93 -10.70 24.25
CA GLN A 97 -34.99 -10.92 23.25
C GLN A 97 -35.51 -9.60 22.65
N ALA A 98 -35.72 -8.57 23.48
CA ALA A 98 -36.16 -7.26 23.01
C ALA A 98 -35.08 -6.51 22.20
N SER A 99 -33.80 -6.82 22.43
CA SER A 99 -32.68 -6.23 21.67
C SER A 99 -32.26 -7.08 20.47
N GLU A 100 -32.73 -8.32 20.33
CA GLU A 100 -32.38 -9.22 19.24
C GLU A 100 -32.66 -8.61 17.87
N ALA A 101 -33.81 -7.95 17.71
CA ALA A 101 -34.17 -7.25 16.47
C ALA A 101 -33.16 -6.14 16.11
N ARG A 102 -32.73 -5.34 17.11
CA ARG A 102 -31.71 -4.29 16.92
C ARG A 102 -30.35 -4.89 16.54
N TYR A 103 -29.93 -5.96 17.20
CA TYR A 103 -28.68 -6.65 16.85
C TYR A 103 -28.76 -7.31 15.47
N ALA A 104 -29.92 -7.87 15.09
CA ALA A 104 -30.13 -8.44 13.76
C ALA A 104 -30.07 -7.37 12.67
N GLU A 105 -30.67 -6.21 12.90
CA GLU A 105 -30.58 -5.06 12.00
C GLU A 105 -29.15 -4.52 11.88
N HIS A 106 -28.44 -4.38 13.00
CA HIS A 106 -27.03 -3.99 13.01
C HIS A 106 -26.14 -5.00 12.25
N ARG A 107 -26.37 -6.31 12.42
CA ARG A 107 -25.67 -7.35 11.64
C ARG A 107 -25.98 -7.24 10.15
N LYS A 108 -27.23 -7.01 9.76
CA LYS A 108 -27.62 -6.80 8.37
C LYS A 108 -26.92 -5.58 7.77
N LYS A 109 -26.86 -4.47 8.53
CA LYS A 109 -26.14 -3.26 8.14
C LYS A 109 -24.65 -3.54 7.93
N ILE A 110 -23.97 -4.18 8.88
CA ILE A 110 -22.55 -4.57 8.73
C ILE A 110 -22.33 -5.45 7.50
N VAL A 111 -23.22 -6.42 7.24
CA VAL A 111 -23.12 -7.29 6.06
C VAL A 111 -23.32 -6.49 4.77
N ALA A 112 -24.25 -5.55 4.73
CA ALA A 112 -24.46 -4.67 3.60
C ALA A 112 -23.25 -3.75 3.36
N ASP A 113 -22.75 -3.11 4.41
CA ASP A 113 -21.57 -2.22 4.35
C ASP A 113 -20.35 -2.98 3.83
N ARG A 114 -20.09 -4.20 4.33
CA ARG A 114 -19.02 -5.08 3.82
C ARG A 114 -19.22 -5.49 2.36
N LYS A 115 -20.46 -5.71 1.90
CA LYS A 115 -20.74 -6.01 0.49
C LYS A 115 -20.43 -4.81 -0.41
N VAL A 116 -20.79 -3.61 0.03
CA VAL A 116 -20.50 -2.36 -0.70
C VAL A 116 -18.98 -2.12 -0.75
N GLU A 117 -18.28 -2.32 0.36
CA GLU A 117 -16.81 -2.19 0.41
C GLU A 117 -16.12 -3.19 -0.54
N LYS A 118 -16.55 -4.46 -0.54
CA LYS A 118 -16.06 -5.45 -1.50
C LYS A 118 -16.32 -5.03 -2.95
N GLN A 119 -17.50 -4.50 -3.25
CA GLN A 119 -17.84 -4.03 -4.58
C GLN A 119 -16.99 -2.82 -5.02
N ASN A 120 -16.61 -1.95 -4.08
CA ASN A 120 -15.73 -0.82 -4.35
C ASN A 120 -14.26 -1.25 -4.55
N ASN A 121 -13.86 -2.37 -3.96
CA ASN A 121 -12.51 -2.95 -4.08
C ASN A 121 -12.48 -4.13 -5.05
N HIS A 122 -13.25 -4.03 -6.14
CA HIS A 122 -13.33 -5.07 -7.17
C HIS A 122 -12.70 -4.59 -8.48
N ILE A 123 -11.81 -5.40 -9.04
CA ILE A 123 -11.27 -5.22 -10.39
C ILE A 123 -11.84 -6.27 -11.34
N TYR A 124 -11.90 -5.92 -12.62
CA TYR A 124 -12.51 -6.77 -13.64
C TYR A 124 -11.90 -8.17 -13.74
N VAL A 125 -12.77 -9.19 -13.79
CA VAL A 125 -12.39 -10.61 -13.89
C VAL A 125 -13.09 -11.33 -15.04
N GLY A 126 -12.46 -12.38 -15.57
CA GLY A 126 -13.08 -13.24 -16.59
C GLY A 126 -13.67 -12.46 -17.76
N GLU A 127 -14.97 -12.69 -18.03
CA GLU A 127 -15.70 -12.03 -19.13
C GLU A 127 -15.85 -10.51 -18.96
N GLU A 128 -15.79 -9.98 -17.74
CA GLU A 128 -15.83 -8.52 -17.48
C GLU A 128 -14.66 -7.80 -18.16
N ARG A 129 -13.58 -8.53 -18.47
CA ARG A 129 -12.38 -7.98 -19.12
C ARG A 129 -12.48 -7.92 -20.64
N GLU A 130 -13.54 -8.47 -21.23
CA GLU A 130 -13.69 -8.61 -22.67
C GLU A 130 -14.65 -7.56 -23.26
N PHE A 131 -14.43 -7.25 -24.54
CA PHE A 131 -15.39 -6.51 -25.36
C PHE A 131 -16.00 -7.49 -26.37
N PRO A 132 -17.32 -7.80 -26.30
CA PRO A 132 -17.93 -8.87 -27.10
C PRO A 132 -17.69 -8.76 -28.62
N ASP A 133 -17.67 -7.55 -29.15
CA ASP A 133 -17.49 -7.29 -30.59
C ASP A 133 -16.02 -7.07 -31.00
N ALA A 134 -15.07 -7.29 -30.08
CA ALA A 134 -13.66 -7.12 -30.40
C ALA A 134 -13.13 -8.30 -31.21
N ILE A 135 -12.40 -7.99 -32.28
CA ILE A 135 -11.68 -8.99 -33.07
C ILE A 135 -10.23 -9.06 -32.62
N LEU A 136 -9.62 -10.24 -32.67
CA LEU A 136 -8.19 -10.37 -32.42
C LEU A 136 -7.38 -9.55 -33.43
N SER A 137 -6.30 -8.94 -32.94
CA SER A 137 -5.33 -8.25 -33.78
C SER A 137 -4.90 -9.18 -34.92
N PRO A 138 -5.01 -8.75 -36.19
CA PRO A 138 -4.60 -9.58 -37.30
C PRO A 138 -3.12 -9.89 -37.19
N MET A 139 -2.69 -11.08 -37.61
CA MET A 139 -1.26 -11.40 -37.68
C MET A 139 -0.49 -10.38 -38.53
N PRO A 140 0.79 -10.10 -38.20
CA PRO A 140 1.57 -9.15 -38.99
C PRO A 140 1.72 -9.68 -40.42
N ALA A 141 1.61 -8.78 -41.41
CA ALA A 141 1.75 -9.14 -42.81
C ALA A 141 3.18 -9.59 -43.13
N SER A 142 4.17 -8.99 -42.47
CA SER A 142 5.55 -9.48 -42.51
C SER A 142 5.79 -10.56 -41.44
N ARG A 143 6.56 -11.60 -41.80
CA ARG A 143 6.95 -12.65 -40.85
C ARG A 143 7.78 -12.02 -39.72
N MET A 144 7.48 -12.38 -38.47
CA MET A 144 8.37 -12.08 -37.34
C MET A 144 9.73 -12.76 -37.57
N GLY A 145 10.77 -11.94 -37.68
CA GLY A 145 12.14 -12.36 -37.92
C GLY A 145 13.02 -12.10 -36.70
N MET A 146 14.07 -12.90 -36.55
CA MET A 146 15.10 -12.66 -35.55
C MET A 146 16.13 -11.68 -36.10
N ASN A 147 16.16 -10.46 -35.57
CA ASN A 147 17.00 -9.38 -36.08
C ASN A 147 18.20 -9.12 -35.17
N ASP A 148 19.37 -8.89 -35.76
CA ASP A 148 20.51 -8.37 -35.00
C ASP A 148 20.22 -6.95 -34.52
N ALA A 149 20.53 -6.68 -33.26
CA ALA A 149 20.35 -5.39 -32.64
C ALA A 149 21.61 -4.92 -31.93
N ILE A 150 21.87 -3.62 -32.03
CA ILE A 150 22.97 -2.94 -31.34
C ILE A 150 22.35 -2.02 -30.28
N GLY A 151 22.81 -2.19 -29.04
CA GLY A 151 22.30 -1.48 -27.88
C GLY A 151 23.14 -0.26 -27.52
N LYS A 152 22.47 0.78 -27.02
CA LYS A 152 23.09 1.91 -26.33
C LYS A 152 22.44 2.06 -24.95
N ARG A 153 23.27 2.24 -23.92
CA ARG A 153 22.80 2.53 -22.57
C ARG A 153 22.27 3.97 -22.47
N VAL A 154 21.13 4.13 -21.81
CA VAL A 154 20.40 5.40 -21.64
C VAL A 154 19.74 5.43 -20.26
N LEU A 155 19.26 6.60 -19.81
CA LEU A 155 18.44 6.63 -18.60
C LEU A 155 17.09 5.94 -18.87
N PRO A 156 16.46 5.33 -17.85
CA PRO A 156 15.08 4.88 -17.96
C PRO A 156 14.14 5.98 -18.45
N SER A 157 14.25 7.21 -17.92
CA SER A 157 13.44 8.37 -18.33
C SER A 157 13.53 8.68 -19.83
N ASP A 158 14.70 8.52 -20.47
CA ASP A 158 14.87 8.73 -21.92
C ASP A 158 14.00 7.76 -22.76
N LEU A 159 13.73 6.57 -22.22
CA LEU A 159 12.86 5.58 -22.85
C LEU A 159 11.37 5.86 -22.59
N LEU A 160 11.06 6.47 -21.45
CA LEU A 160 9.72 6.55 -20.85
C LEU A 160 9.04 7.91 -21.01
N ASP A 161 9.79 8.94 -21.42
CA ASP A 161 9.25 10.27 -21.67
C ASP A 161 8.95 10.46 -23.17
N SER A 162 9.72 11.31 -23.86
CA SER A 162 9.45 11.73 -25.24
C SER A 162 9.42 10.57 -26.24
N SER A 163 10.16 9.49 -25.99
CA SER A 163 10.23 8.32 -26.87
C SER A 163 9.07 7.34 -26.64
N PHE A 164 8.34 7.44 -25.53
CA PHE A 164 7.43 6.41 -25.06
C PHE A 164 6.26 6.14 -26.01
N ALA A 165 5.77 7.14 -26.73
CA ALA A 165 4.70 6.93 -27.71
C ALA A 165 5.18 6.27 -29.01
N ASN A 166 6.49 6.27 -29.29
CA ASN A 166 7.03 5.97 -30.62
C ASN A 166 7.94 4.73 -30.65
N GLN A 167 8.39 4.23 -29.51
CA GLN A 167 9.17 2.99 -29.42
C GLN A 167 8.55 2.03 -28.40
N PRO A 168 8.43 0.73 -28.72
CA PRO A 168 8.07 -0.26 -27.72
C PRO A 168 9.14 -0.31 -26.61
N VAL A 169 8.69 -0.41 -25.37
CA VAL A 169 9.53 -0.65 -24.20
C VAL A 169 9.20 -2.02 -23.63
N SER A 170 10.20 -2.76 -23.15
CA SER A 170 10.01 -4.10 -22.57
C SER A 170 10.85 -4.29 -21.30
N THR A 171 10.30 -4.97 -20.31
CA THR A 171 11.04 -5.47 -19.14
C THR A 171 11.40 -6.95 -19.25
N ASP A 172 11.24 -7.60 -20.42
CA ASP A 172 11.55 -9.03 -20.57
C ASP A 172 13.00 -9.36 -20.18
N VAL A 173 13.92 -8.41 -20.38
CA VAL A 173 15.32 -8.57 -19.99
C VAL A 173 15.46 -8.85 -18.49
N VAL A 174 14.61 -8.26 -17.64
CA VAL A 174 14.65 -8.52 -16.19
C VAL A 174 14.44 -10.00 -15.91
N ALA A 175 13.46 -10.64 -16.56
CA ALA A 175 13.21 -12.07 -16.42
C ALA A 175 14.38 -12.92 -16.95
N LEU A 176 15.01 -12.49 -18.06
CA LEU A 176 16.17 -13.16 -18.65
C LEU A 176 17.44 -13.01 -17.80
N GLN A 177 17.55 -11.95 -16.99
CA GLN A 177 18.67 -11.71 -16.09
C GLN A 177 18.62 -12.57 -14.84
N ILE A 178 17.44 -13.05 -14.40
CA ILE A 178 17.23 -13.66 -13.08
C ILE A 178 18.30 -14.70 -12.73
N SER A 179 18.62 -15.63 -13.63
CA SER A 179 19.57 -16.71 -13.34
C SER A 179 21.02 -16.24 -13.19
N SER A 180 21.38 -15.06 -13.69
CA SER A 180 22.72 -14.48 -13.61
C SER A 180 22.89 -13.47 -12.48
N LEU A 181 21.80 -13.03 -11.83
CA LEU A 181 21.84 -12.08 -10.72
C LEU A 181 22.34 -12.76 -9.44
N SER A 182 22.92 -11.98 -8.53
CA SER A 182 23.23 -12.39 -7.16
C SER A 182 21.99 -12.86 -6.40
N PRO A 183 22.12 -13.75 -5.40
CA PRO A 183 20.98 -14.25 -4.62
C PRO A 183 20.12 -13.14 -4.00
N GLU A 184 20.75 -12.06 -3.53
CA GLU A 184 20.09 -10.89 -2.95
C GLU A 184 19.24 -10.18 -3.99
N THR A 185 19.81 -9.86 -5.15
CA THR A 185 19.07 -9.20 -6.23
C THR A 185 17.97 -10.11 -6.79
N GLN A 186 18.20 -11.42 -6.90
CA GLN A 186 17.17 -12.38 -7.30
C GLN A 186 15.97 -12.37 -6.36
N LYS A 187 16.20 -12.26 -5.06
CA LYS A 187 15.13 -12.20 -4.06
C LYS A 187 14.25 -10.97 -4.30
N GLU A 188 14.85 -9.79 -4.46
CA GLU A 188 14.11 -8.55 -4.72
C GLU A 188 13.32 -8.62 -6.03
N VAL A 189 13.91 -9.17 -7.11
CA VAL A 189 13.21 -9.36 -8.40
C VAL A 189 12.02 -10.32 -8.28
N ARG A 190 12.09 -11.33 -7.41
CA ARG A 190 11.02 -12.33 -7.23
C ARG A 190 9.93 -11.90 -6.25
N GLU A 191 10.29 -11.11 -5.24
CA GLU A 191 9.41 -10.77 -4.13
C GLU A 191 8.89 -9.33 -4.15
N SER A 192 9.38 -8.48 -5.07
CA SER A 192 9.21 -7.02 -5.08
C SER A 192 10.14 -6.33 -4.09
N GLY A 193 10.53 -5.10 -4.41
CA GLY A 193 11.40 -4.30 -3.56
C GLY A 193 12.03 -3.12 -4.28
N GLU A 194 13.25 -2.77 -3.91
CA GLU A 194 13.99 -1.62 -4.44
C GLU A 194 15.22 -2.09 -5.19
N LEU A 195 15.37 -1.64 -6.43
CA LEU A 195 16.42 -2.09 -7.34
C LEU A 195 17.00 -0.91 -8.11
N VAL A 196 18.22 -1.08 -8.60
CA VAL A 196 18.84 -0.15 -9.54
C VAL A 196 18.56 -0.64 -10.96
N PHE A 197 18.05 0.26 -11.79
CA PHE A 197 17.72 -0.03 -13.18
C PHE A 197 18.54 0.81 -14.13
N SER A 198 18.82 0.26 -15.31
CA SER A 198 19.35 1.00 -16.46
C SER A 198 18.42 0.86 -17.66
N GLY A 199 18.34 1.91 -18.46
CA GLY A 199 17.73 1.86 -19.78
C GLY A 199 18.72 1.33 -20.82
N MET A 200 18.22 0.54 -21.76
CA MET A 200 18.95 0.12 -22.96
C MET A 200 18.07 0.31 -24.19
N GLN A 201 18.57 1.05 -25.19
CA GLN A 201 17.89 1.22 -26.47
C GLN A 201 18.58 0.36 -27.53
N TYR A 202 17.89 -0.66 -28.01
CA TYR A 202 18.38 -1.56 -29.07
C TYR A 202 17.83 -1.13 -30.43
N LYS A 203 18.73 -0.82 -31.37
CA LYS A 203 18.39 -0.55 -32.76
C LYS A 203 18.54 -1.81 -33.60
N TYR A 204 17.51 -2.15 -34.35
CA TYR A 204 17.44 -3.30 -35.26
C TYR A 204 16.86 -2.89 -36.63
N THR A 205 16.78 -3.83 -37.57
CA THR A 205 16.41 -3.57 -38.98
C THR A 205 15.06 -2.86 -39.16
N HIS A 206 14.10 -3.04 -38.25
CA HIS A 206 12.75 -2.47 -38.39
C HIS A 206 12.42 -1.35 -37.39
N GLY A 207 13.37 -0.97 -36.52
CA GLY A 207 13.14 0.13 -35.58
C GLY A 207 14.03 0.08 -34.36
N THR A 208 13.50 0.58 -33.25
CA THR A 208 14.14 0.54 -31.92
C THR A 208 13.21 -0.13 -30.91
N VAL A 209 13.82 -0.77 -29.91
CA VAL A 209 13.12 -1.27 -28.72
C VAL A 209 13.88 -0.79 -27.49
N GLY A 210 13.17 -0.16 -26.56
CA GLY A 210 13.70 0.17 -25.24
C GLY A 210 13.58 -1.03 -24.31
N THR A 211 14.56 -1.23 -23.44
CA THR A 211 14.48 -2.24 -22.40
C THR A 211 14.93 -1.69 -21.06
N ILE A 212 14.25 -2.08 -20.00
CA ILE A 212 14.66 -1.83 -18.63
C ILE A 212 15.41 -3.06 -18.12
N GLN A 213 16.57 -2.85 -17.52
CA GLN A 213 17.47 -3.91 -17.04
C GLN A 213 17.86 -3.63 -15.60
N VAL A 214 18.00 -4.70 -14.80
CA VAL A 214 18.51 -4.59 -13.42
C VAL A 214 20.03 -4.49 -13.47
N ILE A 215 20.59 -3.59 -12.64
CA ILE A 215 22.02 -3.51 -12.32
C ILE A 215 22.25 -4.23 -11.00
N ASP A 216 23.11 -5.24 -11.00
CA ASP A 216 23.32 -6.11 -9.84
C ASP A 216 24.36 -5.53 -8.87
N THR A 217 23.95 -4.55 -8.08
CA THR A 217 24.85 -3.86 -7.14
C THR A 217 25.40 -4.80 -6.06
N PHE A 218 24.70 -5.87 -5.71
CA PHE A 218 25.13 -6.87 -4.73
C PHE A 218 26.26 -7.77 -5.25
N SER A 219 26.37 -7.99 -6.56
CA SER A 219 27.56 -8.63 -7.17
C SER A 219 28.72 -7.66 -7.42
N GLY A 220 28.55 -6.38 -7.07
CA GLY A 220 29.56 -5.33 -7.19
C GLY A 220 29.48 -4.53 -8.49
N GLU A 221 28.46 -4.74 -9.33
CA GLU A 221 28.24 -3.87 -10.50
C GLU A 221 28.04 -2.42 -10.06
N GLN A 222 28.78 -1.51 -10.69
CA GLN A 222 28.72 -0.09 -10.38
C GLN A 222 27.67 0.60 -11.27
N PRO A 223 26.63 1.22 -10.70
CA PRO A 223 25.66 1.97 -11.49
C PRO A 223 26.30 3.23 -12.07
N ASP A 224 25.99 3.54 -13.33
CA ASP A 224 26.43 4.78 -13.97
C ASP A 224 25.34 5.83 -13.79
N LYS A 225 25.69 6.92 -13.10
CA LYS A 225 24.78 8.06 -12.80
C LYS A 225 24.09 8.66 -14.03
N ASN A 226 24.63 8.47 -15.23
CA ASN A 226 24.06 9.02 -16.46
C ASN A 226 23.14 8.03 -17.18
N THR A 227 22.96 6.82 -16.66
CA THR A 227 22.16 5.77 -17.29
C THR A 227 21.38 4.90 -16.31
N SER A 228 21.62 5.05 -15.01
CA SER A 228 21.05 4.23 -13.96
C SER A 228 20.23 5.06 -12.99
N GLU A 229 19.13 4.48 -12.51
CA GLU A 229 18.20 5.11 -11.57
C GLU A 229 17.67 4.06 -10.60
N MET A 230 17.52 4.43 -9.32
CA MET A 230 16.84 3.59 -8.35
C MET A 230 15.32 3.68 -8.56
N ALA A 231 14.65 2.54 -8.50
CA ALA A 231 13.22 2.46 -8.64
C ALA A 231 12.65 1.33 -7.78
N TYR A 232 11.36 1.43 -7.51
CA TYR A 232 10.59 0.33 -6.96
C TYR A 232 10.36 -0.73 -8.05
N TRP A 233 10.32 -1.98 -7.64
CA TRP A 233 9.98 -3.13 -8.46
C TRP A 233 8.79 -3.87 -7.86
N VAL A 234 7.73 -4.06 -8.63
CA VAL A 234 6.59 -4.89 -8.23
C VAL A 234 6.61 -6.16 -9.06
N ALA A 235 6.93 -7.29 -8.43
CA ALA A 235 6.96 -8.58 -9.08
C ALA A 235 5.54 -9.07 -9.44
N GLN A 236 5.45 -9.88 -10.49
CA GLN A 236 4.17 -10.46 -10.93
C GLN A 236 3.54 -11.33 -9.82
N GLY A 237 2.26 -11.09 -9.52
CA GLY A 237 1.51 -11.76 -8.47
C GLY A 237 1.86 -11.30 -7.05
N LYS A 238 2.57 -10.18 -6.91
CA LYS A 238 3.01 -9.58 -5.65
C LYS A 238 2.56 -8.13 -5.54
N TYR A 239 2.89 -7.52 -4.40
CA TYR A 239 2.65 -6.10 -4.14
C TYR A 239 3.84 -5.48 -3.42
N LEU A 240 3.90 -4.14 -3.47
CA LEU A 240 4.84 -3.34 -2.70
C LEU A 240 4.14 -2.12 -2.12
N ASN A 241 4.46 -1.77 -0.88
CA ASN A 241 4.04 -0.51 -0.28
C ASN A 241 5.08 0.56 -0.62
N ILE A 242 4.63 1.68 -1.17
CA ILE A 242 5.51 2.80 -1.54
C ILE A 242 4.96 4.11 -0.95
N PRO A 243 5.81 5.14 -0.78
CA PRO A 243 5.36 6.44 -0.27
C PRO A 243 4.24 7.01 -1.13
N LYS A 244 3.18 7.51 -0.49
CA LYS A 244 2.07 8.19 -1.18
C LYS A 244 2.54 9.51 -1.80
N HIS A 245 3.41 10.22 -1.09
CA HIS A 245 4.05 11.46 -1.54
C HIS A 245 5.56 11.37 -1.31
N PRO A 246 6.31 10.71 -2.24
CA PRO A 246 7.76 10.61 -2.13
C PRO A 246 8.42 11.99 -2.12
N ASP A 247 9.48 12.14 -1.33
CA ASP A 247 10.42 13.25 -1.39
C ASP A 247 11.36 13.04 -2.59
N PRO A 248 11.32 13.90 -3.63
CA PRO A 248 12.14 13.75 -4.84
C PRO A 248 13.65 13.75 -4.60
N HIS A 249 14.12 14.15 -3.42
CA HIS A 249 15.52 14.15 -3.06
C HIS A 249 15.98 12.88 -2.31
N ARG A 250 15.04 12.03 -1.89
CA ARG A 250 15.34 10.90 -1.00
C ARG A 250 14.68 9.59 -1.43
N ASP A 251 13.50 9.68 -2.03
CA ASP A 251 12.68 8.54 -2.40
C ASP A 251 12.70 8.32 -3.92
N HIS A 252 12.34 7.11 -4.34
CA HIS A 252 12.33 6.75 -5.76
C HIS A 252 11.04 7.24 -6.42
N LEU A 253 11.15 7.66 -7.68
CA LEU A 253 10.03 8.27 -8.41
C LEU A 253 9.43 7.36 -9.47
N TYR A 254 9.96 6.15 -9.63
CA TYR A 254 9.49 5.16 -10.60
C TYR A 254 9.14 3.84 -9.93
N VAL A 255 8.14 3.16 -10.50
CA VAL A 255 7.79 1.76 -10.20
C VAL A 255 7.81 0.99 -11.50
N PHE A 256 8.72 0.02 -11.60
CA PHE A 256 8.78 -0.93 -12.70
C PHE A 256 8.14 -2.26 -12.30
N THR A 257 7.72 -3.01 -13.32
CA THR A 257 7.05 -4.28 -13.15
C THR A 257 7.18 -5.09 -14.45
N PRO A 258 6.95 -6.42 -14.44
CA PRO A 258 6.97 -7.21 -15.66
C PRO A 258 5.98 -6.71 -16.73
N ASN A 259 6.21 -7.14 -17.97
CA ASN A 259 5.35 -6.82 -19.10
C ASN A 259 3.92 -7.36 -18.88
N PHE A 260 2.96 -6.71 -19.52
CA PHE A 260 1.54 -7.00 -19.34
C PHE A 260 1.03 -7.89 -20.46
N SER A 261 0.56 -9.09 -20.08
CA SER A 261 -0.13 -10.03 -20.95
C SER A 261 -1.36 -10.57 -20.24
N GLY A 262 -2.39 -9.74 -20.17
CA GLY A 262 -3.61 -10.04 -19.41
C GLY A 262 -3.53 -9.70 -17.92
N CYS A 263 -2.46 -9.08 -17.44
CA CYS A 263 -2.33 -8.62 -16.05
C CYS A 263 -3.06 -7.29 -15.81
N SER A 264 -3.22 -6.92 -14.53
CA SER A 264 -3.72 -5.62 -14.06
C SER A 264 -2.71 -4.98 -13.09
N PHE A 265 -2.60 -3.65 -13.11
CA PHE A 265 -1.73 -2.87 -12.22
C PHE A 265 -2.59 -2.05 -11.28
N VAL A 266 -2.65 -2.45 -10.01
CA VAL A 266 -3.69 -1.99 -9.06
C VAL A 266 -3.07 -1.19 -7.93
N VAL A 267 -3.75 -0.13 -7.49
CA VAL A 267 -3.25 0.73 -6.42
C VAL A 267 -4.31 0.99 -5.36
N ASP A 268 -4.00 0.65 -4.11
CA ASP A 268 -4.86 0.85 -2.93
C ASP A 268 -4.37 2.00 -2.04
N ASP A 269 -5.28 2.59 -1.23
CA ASP A 269 -4.84 3.28 0.00
C ASP A 269 -4.41 2.24 0.98
N TRP A 270 -3.18 2.36 1.44
CA TRP A 270 -2.74 1.50 2.50
C TRP A 270 -2.63 2.22 3.85
N GLY A 271 -2.79 3.55 3.87
CA GLY A 271 -2.73 4.31 5.12
C GLY A 271 -2.67 5.82 4.87
N ASP A 272 -2.10 6.58 5.80
CA ASP A 272 -1.88 8.00 5.59
C ASP A 272 -0.66 8.24 4.69
N GLU A 273 0.42 7.51 4.93
CA GLU A 273 1.74 7.76 4.32
C GLU A 273 2.05 6.91 3.08
N VAL A 274 1.34 5.79 2.87
CA VAL A 274 1.70 4.80 1.84
C VAL A 274 0.51 4.40 0.98
N ILE A 275 0.81 4.11 -0.28
CA ILE A 275 -0.06 3.36 -1.19
C ILE A 275 0.49 1.95 -1.35
N ARG A 276 -0.39 1.01 -1.69
CA ARG A 276 0.03 -0.36 -2.03
C ARG A 276 -0.21 -0.59 -3.51
N VAL A 277 0.84 -1.01 -4.20
CA VAL A 277 0.83 -1.27 -5.64
C VAL A 277 0.93 -2.77 -5.87
N TYR A 278 0.04 -3.33 -6.69
CA TYR A 278 -0.04 -4.76 -7.01
C TYR A 278 0.16 -4.99 -8.51
N HIS A 279 0.96 -5.99 -8.88
CA HIS A 279 0.92 -6.57 -10.21
C HIS A 279 0.07 -7.84 -10.15
N VAL A 280 -1.17 -7.75 -10.59
CA VAL A 280 -2.15 -8.84 -10.54
C VAL A 280 -2.10 -9.62 -11.85
N GLU A 281 -1.91 -10.93 -11.75
CA GLU A 281 -1.87 -11.84 -12.90
C GLU A 281 -3.25 -12.04 -13.52
N GLY A 282 -3.27 -12.14 -14.85
CA GLY A 282 -4.49 -12.45 -15.58
C GLY A 282 -5.07 -13.81 -15.20
N GLY A 283 -6.36 -13.84 -14.88
CA GLY A 283 -7.07 -15.04 -14.44
C GLY A 283 -6.81 -15.42 -12.98
N LYS A 284 -6.12 -14.56 -12.20
CA LYS A 284 -5.90 -14.73 -10.77
C LYS A 284 -6.36 -13.51 -9.95
N GLU A 285 -7.16 -12.63 -10.53
CA GLU A 285 -7.61 -11.38 -9.92
C GLU A 285 -8.31 -11.60 -8.60
N ASP A 286 -9.22 -12.57 -8.53
CA ASP A 286 -9.92 -12.89 -7.28
C ASP A 286 -8.94 -13.34 -6.21
N LYS A 287 -8.07 -14.29 -6.55
CA LYS A 287 -7.07 -14.84 -5.63
C LYS A 287 -6.04 -13.82 -5.15
N GLN A 288 -5.63 -12.89 -6.02
CA GLN A 288 -4.53 -11.96 -5.75
C GLN A 288 -5.00 -10.59 -5.29
N TYR A 289 -6.27 -10.24 -5.52
CA TYR A 289 -6.82 -8.93 -5.19
C TYR A 289 -8.27 -9.01 -4.66
N ASN A 290 -9.29 -9.36 -5.46
CA ASN A 290 -10.70 -9.12 -5.06
C ASN A 290 -11.15 -9.86 -3.79
N ASP A 291 -10.62 -11.06 -3.56
CA ASP A 291 -10.95 -11.88 -2.37
C ASP A 291 -9.96 -11.69 -1.23
N VAL A 292 -9.00 -10.76 -1.35
CA VAL A 292 -8.09 -10.42 -0.25
C VAL A 292 -8.88 -9.76 0.87
N GLU A 293 -8.59 -10.17 2.12
CA GLU A 293 -9.38 -9.73 3.27
C GLU A 293 -9.28 -8.23 3.58
N ASN A 294 -8.20 -7.58 3.16
CA ASN A 294 -7.88 -6.22 3.54
C ASN A 294 -7.28 -5.42 2.36
N HIS A 295 -7.94 -4.30 2.05
CA HIS A 295 -7.54 -3.32 1.03
C HIS A 295 -7.11 -1.96 1.62
N GLY A 296 -6.80 -1.91 2.92
CA GLY A 296 -6.48 -0.66 3.61
C GLY A 296 -7.69 0.28 3.64
N LYS A 297 -7.58 1.46 3.02
CA LYS A 297 -8.75 2.36 2.81
C LYS A 297 -9.42 2.16 1.45
N GLY A 298 -9.04 1.12 0.72
CA GLY A 298 -9.66 0.69 -0.53
C GLY A 298 -8.92 1.12 -1.79
N LEU A 299 -9.41 0.60 -2.91
CA LEU A 299 -8.94 0.86 -4.26
C LEU A 299 -8.93 2.36 -4.59
N ILE A 300 -7.83 2.86 -5.14
CA ILE A 300 -7.76 4.20 -5.76
C ILE A 300 -8.22 4.10 -7.20
N ASN A 301 -7.45 3.31 -7.96
CA ASN A 301 -7.51 3.21 -9.39
C ASN A 301 -6.60 2.05 -9.83
N TYR A 302 -6.77 1.60 -11.07
CA TYR A 302 -5.98 0.53 -11.62
C TYR A 302 -5.96 0.59 -13.15
N MET A 303 -4.90 0.06 -13.72
CA MET A 303 -4.86 -0.30 -15.13
C MET A 303 -5.29 -1.76 -15.28
N SER A 304 -6.32 -2.02 -16.08
CA SER A 304 -6.80 -3.35 -16.40
C SER A 304 -6.34 -3.81 -17.79
N PHE A 305 -6.58 -5.07 -18.11
CA PHE A 305 -6.45 -5.56 -19.49
C PHE A 305 -7.31 -4.79 -20.49
N ARG A 306 -8.45 -4.22 -20.06
CA ARG A 306 -9.31 -3.43 -20.97
C ARG A 306 -8.61 -2.17 -21.47
N ASP A 307 -7.70 -1.61 -20.67
CA ASP A 307 -7.04 -0.34 -20.95
C ASP A 307 -5.96 -0.49 -22.02
N TYR A 308 -5.11 -1.52 -21.93
CA TYR A 308 -4.02 -1.72 -22.89
C TYR A 308 -4.29 -2.80 -23.94
N GLY A 309 -5.19 -3.73 -23.65
CA GLY A 309 -5.51 -4.87 -24.50
C GLY A 309 -6.49 -4.54 -25.62
N PHE A 310 -7.04 -3.33 -25.67
CA PHE A 310 -8.00 -2.95 -26.71
C PHE A 310 -7.73 -1.55 -27.26
N TYR A 311 -7.91 -1.40 -28.57
CA TYR A 311 -7.83 -0.12 -29.25
C TYR A 311 -8.84 -0.05 -30.41
N GLN A 312 -9.20 1.16 -30.82
CA GLN A 312 -10.13 1.39 -31.93
C GLN A 312 -9.37 1.55 -33.24
N LYS A 313 -9.84 0.85 -34.29
CA LYS A 313 -9.38 1.01 -35.67
C LYS A 313 -10.60 1.26 -36.57
N GLY A 314 -10.90 2.54 -36.79
CA GLY A 314 -12.16 2.92 -37.44
C GLY A 314 -13.35 2.56 -36.55
N SER A 315 -14.28 1.77 -37.08
CA SER A 315 -15.45 1.26 -36.32
C SER A 315 -15.20 -0.10 -35.65
N THR A 316 -13.98 -0.63 -35.72
CA THR A 316 -13.64 -1.97 -35.21
C THR A 316 -12.80 -1.88 -33.95
N THR A 317 -13.24 -2.56 -32.90
CA THR A 317 -12.44 -2.78 -31.69
C THR A 317 -11.45 -3.91 -31.96
N ILE A 318 -10.15 -3.62 -31.85
CA ILE A 318 -9.09 -4.61 -31.98
C ILE A 318 -8.62 -5.03 -30.59
N LYS A 319 -8.59 -6.34 -30.35
CA LYS A 319 -8.01 -6.97 -29.17
C LYS A 319 -6.54 -7.29 -29.41
N ASN A 320 -5.69 -6.62 -28.67
CA ASN A 320 -4.27 -6.87 -28.55
C ASN A 320 -3.96 -7.51 -27.19
N ILE A 321 -2.93 -8.34 -27.11
CA ILE A 321 -2.64 -9.09 -25.87
C ILE A 321 -1.47 -8.51 -25.07
N THR A 322 -0.64 -7.68 -25.68
CA THR A 322 0.62 -7.20 -25.09
C THR A 322 0.61 -5.72 -24.77
N GLY A 323 1.11 -5.38 -23.59
CA GLY A 323 1.37 -4.02 -23.17
C GLY A 323 2.60 -3.91 -22.28
N PHE A 324 3.04 -2.67 -22.10
CA PHE A 324 4.08 -2.30 -21.15
C PHE A 324 3.50 -1.22 -20.25
N ALA A 325 3.78 -1.26 -18.94
CA ALA A 325 3.38 -0.21 -18.04
C ALA A 325 4.40 0.00 -16.91
N PHE A 326 4.37 1.20 -16.35
CA PHE A 326 5.16 1.60 -15.20
C PHE A 326 4.38 2.66 -14.41
N MET A 327 4.76 2.92 -13.16
CA MET A 327 4.31 4.13 -12.47
C MET A 327 5.42 5.15 -12.38
N ARG A 328 5.03 6.42 -12.39
CA ARG A 328 5.90 7.55 -12.09
C ARG A 328 5.18 8.53 -11.17
N TYR A 329 5.90 9.10 -10.23
CA TYR A 329 5.38 10.18 -9.42
C TYR A 329 5.53 11.52 -10.16
N ASN A 330 4.41 12.19 -10.39
CA ASN A 330 4.39 13.53 -10.96
C ASN A 330 4.53 14.56 -9.83
N THR A 331 5.72 15.17 -9.73
CA THR A 331 6.06 16.12 -8.67
C THR A 331 5.29 17.44 -8.76
N GLN A 332 4.76 17.80 -9.93
CA GLN A 332 4.01 19.04 -10.13
C GLN A 332 2.60 18.93 -9.55
N ILE A 333 1.89 17.85 -9.87
CA ILE A 333 0.52 17.61 -9.39
C ILE A 333 0.48 16.75 -8.12
N ARG A 334 1.64 16.30 -7.64
CA ARG A 334 1.84 15.48 -6.43
C ARG A 334 1.02 14.19 -6.39
N ASN A 335 0.91 13.52 -7.53
CA ASN A 335 0.21 12.24 -7.65
C ASN A 335 1.09 11.21 -8.35
N TRP A 336 0.87 9.94 -8.02
CA TRP A 336 1.36 8.83 -8.84
C TRP A 336 0.53 8.72 -10.12
N GLU A 337 1.17 8.31 -11.21
CA GLU A 337 0.56 8.08 -12.52
C GLU A 337 0.99 6.69 -13.02
N ILE A 338 0.03 5.86 -13.42
CA ILE A 338 0.33 4.66 -14.22
C ILE A 338 0.39 5.09 -15.68
N HIS A 339 1.51 4.85 -16.34
CA HIS A 339 1.69 5.07 -17.77
C HIS A 339 1.80 3.73 -18.48
N TYR A 340 1.16 3.60 -19.64
CA TYR A 340 1.15 2.34 -20.38
C TYR A 340 1.18 2.49 -21.89
N GLN A 341 1.66 1.44 -22.55
CA GLN A 341 1.67 1.26 -24.00
C GLN A 341 0.74 0.12 -24.40
N LYS A 342 -0.04 0.34 -25.45
CA LYS A 342 -0.69 -0.72 -26.22
C LYS A 342 0.25 -1.14 -27.34
N GLN A 343 0.80 -2.35 -27.28
CA GLN A 343 1.86 -2.79 -28.21
C GLN A 343 1.36 -3.87 -29.16
N GLU A 344 1.20 -3.55 -30.44
CA GLU A 344 0.82 -4.52 -31.46
C GLU A 344 2.06 -5.23 -31.98
N HIS A 345 2.01 -6.57 -32.03
CA HIS A 345 3.15 -7.43 -32.38
C HIS A 345 4.42 -7.07 -31.60
N ALA A 346 4.28 -6.90 -30.27
CA ALA A 346 5.34 -6.43 -29.39
C ALA A 346 6.69 -7.12 -29.68
N PRO A 347 7.79 -6.37 -29.87
CA PRO A 347 9.10 -6.96 -30.11
C PRO A 347 9.58 -7.71 -28.86
N CYS A 348 10.09 -8.92 -29.05
CA CYS A 348 10.66 -9.73 -27.97
C CYS A 348 12.18 -9.75 -28.10
N ILE A 349 12.89 -9.49 -27.01
CA ILE A 349 14.36 -9.43 -26.99
C ILE A 349 14.94 -10.73 -26.42
N SER A 350 15.99 -11.25 -27.05
CA SER A 350 16.78 -12.35 -26.48
C SER A 350 17.63 -11.85 -25.32
N GLN A 351 18.28 -12.76 -24.60
CA GLN A 351 19.25 -12.37 -23.58
C GLN A 351 20.31 -11.45 -24.19
N PRO A 352 20.46 -10.20 -23.69
CA PRO A 352 21.46 -9.30 -24.21
C PRO A 352 22.87 -9.73 -23.84
N MET A 353 23.83 -9.34 -24.67
CA MET A 353 25.25 -9.57 -24.44
C MET A 353 25.99 -8.24 -24.43
N THR A 354 26.96 -8.13 -23.53
CA THR A 354 27.88 -7.00 -23.47
C THR A 354 29.28 -7.52 -23.69
N SER A 355 29.95 -6.99 -24.72
CA SER A 355 31.36 -7.26 -24.98
C SER A 355 32.21 -6.19 -24.32
N ALA A 356 33.24 -6.63 -23.58
CA ALA A 356 34.09 -5.76 -22.80
C ALA A 356 34.81 -4.73 -23.67
N LYS A 357 35.00 -3.53 -23.10
CA LYS A 357 35.85 -2.48 -23.68
C LYS A 357 37.28 -3.01 -23.81
N SER A 358 37.91 -2.80 -24.96
CA SER A 358 39.32 -3.11 -25.19
C SER A 358 40.12 -1.82 -25.44
N LEU A 359 41.45 -1.91 -25.50
CA LEU A 359 42.33 -0.77 -25.81
C LEU A 359 41.99 -0.09 -27.15
N PHE A 360 41.27 -0.78 -28.05
CA PHE A 360 40.95 -0.29 -29.40
C PHE A 360 39.44 -0.31 -29.72
N SER A 361 38.57 -0.68 -28.78
CA SER A 361 37.12 -0.73 -29.02
C SER A 361 36.32 -0.28 -27.81
N GLN A 362 35.24 0.47 -28.05
CA GLN A 362 34.26 0.76 -27.03
C GLN A 362 33.50 -0.51 -26.62
N GLU A 363 32.90 -0.46 -25.43
CA GLU A 363 31.93 -1.46 -24.99
C GLU A 363 30.81 -1.55 -26.02
N LYS A 364 30.45 -2.78 -26.40
CA LYS A 364 29.42 -3.02 -27.41
C LYS A 364 28.37 -3.94 -26.84
N HIS A 365 27.14 -3.44 -26.83
CA HIS A 365 25.95 -4.18 -26.42
C HIS A 365 25.23 -4.72 -27.65
N THR A 366 24.90 -6.01 -27.62
CA THR A 366 24.17 -6.67 -28.71
C THR A 366 23.04 -7.51 -28.16
N ALA A 367 22.01 -7.71 -28.98
CA ALA A 367 20.92 -8.62 -28.69
C ALA A 367 20.33 -9.12 -30.01
N LYS A 368 19.47 -10.14 -29.93
CA LYS A 368 18.56 -10.50 -31.02
C LYS A 368 17.16 -10.01 -30.66
N VAL A 369 16.46 -9.42 -31.63
CA VAL A 369 15.09 -8.92 -31.46
C VAL A 369 14.17 -9.66 -32.43
N LEU A 370 13.23 -10.43 -31.88
CA LEU A 370 12.15 -11.05 -32.62
C LEU A 370 11.06 -9.99 -32.86
N ALA A 371 10.94 -9.52 -34.09
CA ALA A 371 10.00 -8.47 -34.46
C ALA A 371 9.59 -8.57 -35.94
N SER A 372 8.46 -7.95 -36.25
CA SER A 372 7.98 -7.70 -37.61
C SER A 372 8.16 -6.23 -37.99
N LYS A 373 7.95 -5.85 -39.25
CA LYS A 373 7.90 -4.44 -39.65
C LYS A 373 6.71 -3.69 -39.06
N GLU A 374 5.66 -4.43 -38.69
CA GLU A 374 4.43 -3.91 -38.12
C GLU A 374 4.46 -3.84 -36.57
N SER A 375 5.56 -4.28 -35.94
CA SER A 375 5.76 -4.21 -34.48
C SER A 375 5.85 -2.76 -34.02
N ARG A 376 4.91 -2.31 -33.17
CA ARG A 376 4.79 -0.88 -32.81
C ARG A 376 4.00 -0.65 -31.52
N VAL A 377 4.12 0.58 -31.01
CA VAL A 377 3.15 1.16 -30.08
C VAL A 377 1.98 1.71 -30.90
N VAL A 378 0.76 1.29 -30.55
CA VAL A 378 -0.46 1.76 -31.22
C VAL A 378 -1.02 3.00 -30.52
N GLU A 379 -0.98 3.00 -29.19
CA GLU A 379 -1.52 4.05 -28.34
C GLU A 379 -0.81 4.00 -27.00
N THR A 380 -0.77 5.13 -26.30
CA THR A 380 -0.35 5.22 -24.90
C THR A 380 -1.47 5.81 -24.05
N GLY A 381 -1.46 5.50 -22.76
CA GLY A 381 -2.41 6.08 -21.82
C GLY A 381 -1.76 6.42 -20.49
N THR A 382 -2.51 7.16 -19.68
CA THR A 382 -2.10 7.56 -18.33
C THR A 382 -3.30 7.53 -17.41
N ILE A 383 -3.14 6.86 -16.26
CA ILE A 383 -4.14 6.76 -15.21
C ILE A 383 -3.59 7.46 -13.97
N VAL A 384 -4.24 8.54 -13.56
CA VAL A 384 -3.83 9.31 -12.39
C VAL A 384 -4.37 8.65 -11.11
N ILE A 385 -3.47 8.46 -10.15
CA ILE A 385 -3.77 7.95 -8.81
C ILE A 385 -4.04 9.14 -7.91
N LYS A 386 -5.27 9.68 -7.96
CA LYS A 386 -5.68 10.87 -7.20
C LYS A 386 -5.99 10.49 -5.75
N ARG A 387 -5.21 11.02 -4.81
CA ARG A 387 -5.44 10.85 -3.36
C ARG A 387 -5.20 12.15 -2.62
#